data_AF-A0A7C5Y6G5-F1
#
_entry.id   AF-A0A7C5Y6G5-F1
#
_cell.length_a   1.000
_cell.length_b   1.000
_cell.length_c   1.000
_cell.angle_alpha   90.00
_cell.angle_beta   90.00
_cell.angle_gamma   90.00
#
_symmetry.space_group_name_H-M   'P 1'
#
loop_
_entity.id
_entity.type
_entity.pdbx_description
1 polymer ?
#
loop_
_entity_poly.entity_id
_entity_poly.type
_entity_poly.pdbx_seq_one_letter_code
_entity_poly.pdbx_strand_id
1 'polypeptide(L)'
;MGTYDVIVVGAGTAGCYASYLIGRGGLKVALLERKGFNDIGYKVCGDAIGKHHFDNLGLSYPSGEELDCVFSGVKIYSPNEEHSIIVPGEGFGVNRKAFGRRLLNMALDVGVDLFPSFHVSKPLVEGGFVVGVEGIDREGHTIQLKSNVVIDASGFSSIVRSRLPFDWWINEQIKGEDTNICYREIVETKVEFDTK
;
A
#
# COMPACT_ATOMS: atom_id res chain seq x y z
N MET A 1 -26.82 -6.25 -11.96
CA MET A 1 -25.88 -5.13 -12.15
C MET A 1 -25.13 -4.96 -10.84
N GLY A 2 -23.80 -5.17 -10.87
CA GLY A 2 -22.96 -5.26 -9.68
C GLY A 2 -22.87 -3.95 -8.91
N THR A 3 -22.60 -4.05 -7.61
CA THR A 3 -22.74 -2.98 -6.61
C THR A 3 -21.63 -1.91 -6.64
N TYR A 4 -20.54 -2.11 -7.39
CA TYR A 4 -19.39 -1.20 -7.57
C TYR A 4 -18.83 -1.27 -8.99
N ASP A 5 -18.21 -0.18 -9.47
CA ASP A 5 -17.44 -0.20 -10.73
C ASP A 5 -16.09 -0.89 -10.51
N VAL A 6 -15.42 -0.56 -9.41
CA VAL A 6 -14.09 -1.08 -9.05
C VAL A 6 -14.06 -1.54 -7.60
N ILE A 7 -13.49 -2.72 -7.36
CA ILE A 7 -13.09 -3.17 -6.02
C ILE A 7 -11.57 -3.08 -5.93
N VAL A 8 -11.06 -2.44 -4.88
CA VAL A 8 -9.63 -2.37 -4.56
C VAL A 8 -9.38 -3.15 -3.28
N VAL A 9 -8.52 -4.16 -3.34
CA VAL A 9 -8.20 -5.01 -2.18
C VAL A 9 -6.88 -4.58 -1.57
N GLY A 10 -6.92 -3.98 -0.37
CA GLY A 10 -5.78 -3.52 0.42
C GLY A 10 -5.68 -1.99 0.48
N ALA A 11 -5.84 -1.40 1.68
CA ALA A 11 -5.72 0.05 1.91
C ALA A 11 -4.29 0.48 2.27
N GLY A 12 -3.31 -0.04 1.53
CA GLY A 12 -1.92 0.42 1.56
C GLY A 12 -1.72 1.68 0.72
N THR A 13 -0.46 2.08 0.51
CA THR A 13 -0.11 3.23 -0.35
C THR A 13 -0.73 3.09 -1.74
N ALA A 14 -0.55 1.93 -2.37
CA ALA A 14 -1.06 1.66 -3.72
C ALA A 14 -2.59 1.69 -3.77
N GLY A 15 -3.27 0.96 -2.88
CA GLY A 15 -4.73 0.87 -2.91
C GLY A 15 -5.43 2.17 -2.55
N CYS A 16 -4.96 2.90 -1.52
CA CYS A 16 -5.52 4.21 -1.20
C CYS A 16 -5.37 5.20 -2.37
N TYR A 17 -4.17 5.28 -2.96
CA TYR A 17 -3.93 6.22 -4.05
C TYR A 17 -4.68 5.83 -5.34
N ALA A 18 -4.76 4.54 -5.67
CA ALA A 18 -5.58 4.05 -6.79
C ALA A 18 -7.06 4.38 -6.58
N SER A 19 -7.60 4.09 -5.39
CA SER A 19 -8.98 4.42 -5.04
C SER A 19 -9.26 5.92 -5.13
N TYR A 20 -8.33 6.77 -4.67
CA TYR A 20 -8.42 8.23 -4.82
C TYR A 20 -8.53 8.64 -6.30
N LEU A 21 -7.63 8.17 -7.16
CA LEU A 21 -7.64 8.54 -8.58
C LEU A 21 -8.93 8.09 -9.29
N ILE A 22 -9.39 6.86 -9.00
CA ILE A 22 -10.57 6.26 -9.61
C ILE A 22 -11.86 6.94 -9.10
N GLY A 23 -11.97 7.16 -7.78
CA GLY A 23 -13.10 7.85 -7.17
C GLY A 23 -13.18 9.32 -7.62
N ARG A 24 -12.05 10.01 -7.72
CA ARG A 24 -11.98 11.36 -8.32
C ARG A 24 -12.43 11.38 -9.78
N GLY A 25 -12.28 10.27 -10.50
CA GLY A 25 -12.80 10.08 -11.85
C GLY A 25 -14.31 9.83 -11.93
N GLY A 26 -15.01 9.76 -10.79
CA GLY A 26 -16.47 9.61 -10.71
C GLY A 26 -16.96 8.16 -10.72
N LEU A 27 -16.07 7.17 -10.58
CA LEU A 27 -16.44 5.76 -10.50
C LEU A 27 -16.72 5.34 -9.05
N LYS A 28 -17.64 4.39 -8.88
CA LYS A 28 -17.99 3.86 -7.57
C LYS A 28 -16.98 2.80 -7.13
N VAL A 29 -16.22 3.09 -6.08
CA VAL A 29 -15.12 2.24 -5.60
C VAL A 29 -15.42 1.67 -4.22
N ALA A 30 -15.20 0.36 -4.04
CA ALA A 30 -15.08 -0.26 -2.73
C ALA A 30 -13.60 -0.53 -2.41
N LEU A 31 -13.11 0.01 -1.30
CA LEU A 31 -11.76 -0.25 -0.78
C LEU A 31 -11.84 -1.21 0.41
N LEU A 32 -11.31 -2.42 0.25
CA LEU A 32 -11.39 -3.49 1.24
C LEU A 32 -10.06 -3.62 1.99
N GLU A 33 -10.09 -3.66 3.33
CA GLU A 33 -8.87 -3.77 4.14
C GLU A 33 -9.08 -4.72 5.31
N ARG A 34 -8.13 -5.64 5.51
CA ARG A 34 -8.19 -6.63 6.61
C ARG A 34 -7.97 -6.02 7.98
N LYS A 35 -7.26 -4.89 8.07
CA LYS A 35 -7.01 -4.17 9.32
C LYS A 35 -8.22 -3.34 9.73
N GLY A 36 -8.34 -3.13 11.03
CA GLY A 36 -9.28 -2.15 11.57
C GLY A 36 -8.92 -0.74 11.12
N PHE A 37 -9.93 0.15 11.10
CA PHE A 37 -9.81 1.51 10.59
C PHE A 37 -8.59 2.26 11.16
N ASN A 38 -8.31 2.13 12.46
CA ASN A 38 -7.23 2.84 13.15
C ASN A 38 -5.82 2.30 12.84
N ASP A 39 -5.73 1.06 12.34
CA ASP A 39 -4.47 0.37 12.04
C ASP A 39 -4.08 0.45 10.57
N ILE A 40 -4.98 0.98 9.72
CA ILE A 40 -4.67 1.29 8.33
C ILE A 40 -3.50 2.27 8.27
N GLY A 41 -2.52 1.95 7.43
CA GLY A 41 -1.25 2.68 7.33
C GLY A 41 -0.13 2.08 8.18
N TYR A 42 -0.40 1.25 9.18
CA TYR A 42 0.66 0.59 9.95
C TYR A 42 1.27 -0.57 9.15
N LYS A 43 2.55 -0.52 8.79
CA LYS A 43 3.26 -1.62 8.10
C LYS A 43 4.75 -1.48 8.37
N VAL A 44 5.45 -2.62 8.52
CA VAL A 44 6.92 -2.62 8.55
C VAL A 44 7.45 -2.07 7.23
N CYS A 45 8.22 -0.99 7.33
CA CYS A 45 8.76 -0.21 6.21
C CYS A 45 9.94 0.62 6.74
N GLY A 46 10.94 0.86 5.90
CA GLY A 46 12.09 1.72 6.23
C GLY A 46 11.80 3.21 6.07
N ASP A 47 10.59 3.56 5.60
CA ASP A 47 9.98 4.88 5.68
C ASP A 47 10.69 6.00 4.88
N ALA A 48 11.73 5.68 4.10
CA ALA A 48 12.37 6.59 3.17
C ALA A 48 11.67 6.60 1.80
N ILE A 49 11.30 7.79 1.31
CA ILE A 49 10.70 7.99 -0.02
C ILE A 49 11.41 9.15 -0.72
N GLY A 50 11.86 8.93 -1.96
CA GLY A 50 12.48 9.97 -2.78
C GLY A 50 11.51 11.10 -3.14
N LYS A 51 11.99 12.35 -3.09
CA LYS A 51 11.19 13.56 -3.38
C LYS A 51 10.52 13.51 -4.76
N HIS A 52 11.22 12.98 -5.76
CA HIS A 52 10.73 12.87 -7.13
C HIS A 52 9.41 12.08 -7.27
N HIS A 53 9.09 11.15 -6.37
CA HIS A 53 7.80 10.46 -6.39
C HIS A 53 6.63 11.41 -6.10
N PHE A 54 6.83 12.38 -5.19
CA PHE A 54 5.82 13.39 -4.89
C PHE A 54 5.64 14.35 -6.06
N ASP A 55 6.75 14.80 -6.64
CA ASP A 55 6.76 15.69 -7.81
C ASP A 55 6.00 15.07 -8.99
N ASN A 56 6.34 13.82 -9.34
CA ASN A 56 5.75 13.11 -10.48
C ASN A 56 4.25 12.85 -10.30
N LEU A 57 3.79 12.69 -9.06
CA LEU A 57 2.39 12.43 -8.73
C LEU A 57 1.59 13.70 -8.44
N GLY A 58 2.24 14.88 -8.44
CA GLY A 58 1.63 16.13 -8.01
C GLY A 58 1.13 16.10 -6.56
N LEU A 59 1.75 15.30 -5.70
CA LEU A 59 1.41 15.19 -4.29
C LEU A 59 2.15 16.26 -3.49
N SER A 60 1.46 16.86 -2.51
CA SER A 60 2.14 17.68 -1.52
C SER A 60 3.17 16.84 -0.76
N TYR A 61 4.30 17.46 -0.44
CA TYR A 61 5.35 16.83 0.38
C TYR A 61 4.82 16.53 1.79
N PRO A 62 5.37 15.48 2.45
CA PRO A 62 5.06 15.21 3.84
C PRO A 62 5.44 16.43 4.71
N SER A 63 4.61 16.73 5.70
CA SER A 63 4.79 17.85 6.62
C SER A 63 4.13 17.54 7.97
N GLY A 64 4.50 18.30 9.02
CA GLY A 64 3.98 18.08 10.36
C GLY A 64 4.27 16.66 10.84
N GLU A 65 3.25 15.96 11.36
CA GLU A 65 3.37 14.59 11.89
C GLU A 65 3.75 13.53 10.83
N GLU A 66 3.64 13.85 9.53
CA GLU A 66 4.03 12.93 8.45
C GLU A 66 5.53 12.94 8.18
N LEU A 67 6.25 14.00 8.56
CA LEU A 67 7.64 14.20 8.21
C LEU A 67 8.53 13.92 9.42
N ASP A 68 9.28 12.83 9.37
CA ASP A 68 10.26 12.48 10.40
C ASP A 68 11.61 13.15 10.12
N CYS A 69 12.08 13.13 8.85
CA CYS A 69 13.32 13.78 8.45
C CYS A 69 13.39 14.06 6.94
N VAL A 70 14.38 14.86 6.53
CA VAL A 70 14.71 15.13 5.12
C VAL A 70 16.06 14.52 4.83
N PHE A 71 16.18 13.83 3.70
CA PHE A 71 17.43 13.25 3.20
C PHE A 71 17.99 14.09 2.06
N SER A 72 19.32 14.29 2.07
CA SER A 72 20.11 14.88 0.98
C SER A 72 20.84 13.83 0.13
N GLY A 73 20.87 12.57 0.61
CA GLY A 73 21.49 11.44 -0.07
C GLY A 73 21.52 10.19 0.80
N VAL A 74 22.25 9.17 0.33
CA VAL A 74 22.48 7.92 1.02
C VAL A 74 23.98 7.66 1.12
N LYS A 75 24.47 7.41 2.33
CA LYS A 75 25.85 6.98 2.56
C LYS A 75 25.92 5.45 2.60
N ILE A 76 26.66 4.87 1.67
CA ILE A 76 26.81 3.42 1.51
C ILE A 76 28.20 3.03 2.04
N TYR A 77 28.25 2.11 2.98
CA TYR A 77 29.49 1.61 3.58
C TYR A 77 29.91 0.28 2.96
N SER A 78 31.22 0.06 2.85
CA SER A 78 31.78 -1.27 2.55
C SER A 78 31.48 -2.25 3.70
N PRO A 79 31.52 -3.58 3.48
CA PRO A 79 31.23 -4.56 4.54
C PRO A 79 32.12 -4.45 5.80
N ASN A 80 33.33 -3.91 5.65
CA ASN A 80 34.25 -3.64 6.77
C ASN A 80 34.19 -2.20 7.29
N GLU A 81 33.29 -1.37 6.76
CA GLU A 81 33.05 0.04 7.10
C GLU A 81 34.24 1.00 6.89
N GLU A 82 35.37 0.54 6.37
CA GLU A 82 36.57 1.36 6.13
C GLU A 82 36.40 2.35 4.97
N HIS A 83 35.48 2.06 4.05
CA HIS A 83 35.19 2.89 2.89
C HIS A 83 33.70 3.23 2.84
N SER A 84 33.40 4.42 2.32
CA SER A 84 32.03 4.80 2.03
C SER A 84 31.94 5.68 0.79
N ILE A 85 30.79 5.62 0.13
CA ILE A 85 30.40 6.52 -0.94
C ILE A 85 29.11 7.24 -0.55
N ILE A 86 28.97 8.50 -0.98
CA ILE A 86 27.74 9.26 -0.81
C ILE A 86 27.07 9.34 -2.18
N VAL A 87 25.84 8.85 -2.26
CA VAL A 87 24.98 9.00 -3.43
C VAL A 87 24.00 10.14 -3.15
N PRO A 88 24.11 11.28 -3.83
CA PRO A 88 23.22 12.42 -3.58
C PRO A 88 21.80 12.12 -4.08
N GLY A 89 20.81 12.66 -3.37
CA GLY A 89 19.40 12.53 -3.73
C GLY A 89 18.47 13.03 -2.63
N GLU A 90 17.49 13.86 -3.01
CA GLU A 90 16.54 14.41 -2.05
C GLU A 90 15.40 13.42 -1.75
N GLY A 91 15.05 13.30 -0.47
CA GLY A 91 13.97 12.44 -0.01
C GLY A 91 13.44 12.81 1.36
N PHE A 92 12.45 12.04 1.81
CA PHE A 92 11.79 12.23 3.10
C PHE A 92 11.76 10.91 3.86
N GLY A 93 12.09 10.95 5.15
CA GLY A 93 11.67 9.95 6.11
C GLY A 93 10.24 10.28 6.54
N VAL A 94 9.31 9.35 6.36
CA VAL A 94 7.89 9.58 6.64
C VAL A 94 7.36 8.72 7.75
N ASN A 95 6.56 9.30 8.64
CA ASN A 95 5.79 8.51 9.58
C ASN A 95 4.77 7.69 8.80
N ARG A 96 5.02 6.39 8.65
CA ARG A 96 4.25 5.52 7.75
C ARG A 96 2.77 5.47 8.08
N LYS A 97 2.41 5.59 9.36
CA LYS A 97 1.02 5.56 9.81
C LYS A 97 0.32 6.88 9.47
N ALA A 98 0.93 8.02 9.80
CA ALA A 98 0.38 9.35 9.49
C ALA A 98 0.25 9.55 7.98
N PHE A 99 1.31 9.23 7.24
CA PHE A 99 1.30 9.29 5.76
C PHE A 99 0.24 8.37 5.14
N GLY A 100 0.12 7.15 5.65
CA GLY A 100 -0.93 6.22 5.24
C GLY A 100 -2.33 6.73 5.52
N ARG A 101 -2.53 7.45 6.64
CA ARG A 101 -3.81 8.09 6.98
C ARG A 101 -4.16 9.18 5.99
N ARG A 102 -3.20 10.03 5.59
CA ARG A 102 -3.43 11.05 4.56
C ARG A 102 -3.92 10.43 3.26
N LEU A 103 -3.23 9.40 2.76
CA LEU A 103 -3.63 8.71 1.53
C LEU A 103 -5.02 8.07 1.64
N LEU A 104 -5.34 7.49 2.80
CA LEU A 104 -6.68 6.96 3.05
C LEU A 104 -7.73 8.07 3.00
N ASN A 105 -7.49 9.19 3.69
CA ASN A 105 -8.42 10.32 3.71
C ASN A 105 -8.63 10.89 2.30
N MET A 106 -7.58 10.99 1.48
CA MET A 106 -7.72 11.38 0.07
C MET A 106 -8.74 10.52 -0.67
N ALA A 107 -8.73 9.19 -0.46
CA ALA A 107 -9.71 8.29 -1.07
C ALA A 107 -11.12 8.50 -0.50
N LEU A 108 -11.25 8.65 0.82
CA LEU A 108 -12.55 8.87 1.46
C LEU A 108 -13.19 10.20 1.06
N ASP A 109 -12.39 11.26 0.93
CA ASP A 109 -12.85 12.61 0.59
C ASP A 109 -13.46 12.69 -0.82
N VAL A 110 -13.12 11.74 -1.70
CA VAL A 110 -13.72 11.62 -3.04
C VAL A 110 -14.87 10.59 -3.10
N GLY A 111 -15.35 10.11 -1.94
CA GLY A 111 -16.54 9.26 -1.85
C GLY A 111 -16.29 7.76 -2.03
N VAL A 112 -15.06 7.27 -1.81
CA VAL A 112 -14.76 5.83 -1.83
C VAL A 112 -15.37 5.14 -0.60
N ASP A 113 -16.08 4.04 -0.82
CA ASP A 113 -16.64 3.23 0.26
C ASP A 113 -15.55 2.32 0.87
N LEU A 114 -15.16 2.59 2.11
CA LEU A 114 -14.17 1.79 2.83
C LEU A 114 -14.82 0.69 3.65
N PHE A 115 -14.27 -0.52 3.54
CA PHE A 115 -14.62 -1.70 4.33
C PHE A 115 -13.40 -2.12 5.16
N PRO A 116 -13.22 -1.55 6.37
CA PRO A 116 -12.17 -1.97 7.27
C PRO A 116 -12.56 -3.29 7.95
N SER A 117 -11.57 -4.02 8.47
CA SER A 117 -11.76 -5.35 9.08
C SER A 117 -12.47 -6.35 8.13
N PHE A 118 -12.23 -6.24 6.83
CA PHE A 118 -12.76 -7.13 5.81
C PHE A 118 -11.66 -8.01 5.25
N HIS A 119 -11.74 -9.32 5.49
CA HIS A 119 -10.73 -10.28 5.05
C HIS A 119 -11.11 -10.90 3.71
N VAL A 120 -10.52 -10.43 2.61
CA VAL A 120 -10.73 -11.03 1.29
C VAL A 120 -10.14 -12.44 1.26
N SER A 121 -10.98 -13.42 0.92
CA SER A 121 -10.65 -14.84 0.90
C SER A 121 -10.31 -15.36 -0.48
N LYS A 122 -11.01 -14.90 -1.54
CA LYS A 122 -10.74 -15.32 -2.93
C LYS A 122 -11.38 -14.38 -3.97
N PRO A 123 -10.88 -14.34 -5.21
CA PRO A 123 -11.61 -13.76 -6.33
C PRO A 123 -12.88 -14.55 -6.66
N LEU A 124 -13.86 -13.86 -7.23
CA LEU A 124 -14.99 -14.48 -7.93
C LEU A 124 -14.65 -14.52 -9.42
N VAL A 125 -14.71 -15.71 -10.04
CA VAL A 125 -14.39 -15.91 -11.45
C VAL A 125 -15.60 -16.51 -12.17
N GLU A 126 -16.09 -15.82 -13.20
CA GLU A 126 -17.21 -16.25 -14.03
C GLU A 126 -16.82 -16.07 -15.50
N GLY A 127 -16.99 -17.10 -16.34
CA GLY A 127 -16.75 -17.00 -17.79
C GLY A 127 -15.34 -16.58 -18.19
N GLY A 128 -14.33 -16.85 -17.36
CA GLY A 128 -12.94 -16.44 -17.61
C GLY A 128 -12.61 -14.99 -17.19
N PHE A 129 -13.52 -14.32 -16.47
CA PHE A 129 -13.31 -12.97 -15.95
C PHE A 129 -13.37 -12.93 -14.43
N VAL A 130 -12.56 -12.07 -13.82
CA VAL A 130 -12.74 -11.70 -12.42
C VAL A 130 -13.92 -10.74 -12.32
N VAL A 131 -14.95 -11.12 -11.58
CA VAL A 131 -16.22 -10.37 -11.46
C VAL A 131 -16.47 -9.83 -10.06
N GLY A 132 -15.47 -9.92 -9.18
CA GLY A 132 -15.56 -9.48 -7.80
C GLY A 132 -14.69 -10.30 -6.85
N VAL A 133 -15.03 -10.24 -5.56
CA VAL A 133 -14.33 -10.96 -4.49
C VAL A 133 -15.32 -11.50 -3.46
N GLU A 134 -14.91 -12.57 -2.80
CA GLU A 134 -15.53 -13.08 -1.58
C GLU A 134 -14.60 -12.81 -0.40
N GLY A 135 -15.17 -12.42 0.74
CA GLY A 135 -14.43 -12.24 1.97
C GLY A 135 -15.31 -12.37 3.20
N ILE A 136 -14.69 -12.21 4.35
CA ILE A 136 -15.31 -12.29 5.67
C ILE A 136 -15.33 -10.89 6.27
N ASP A 137 -16.50 -10.42 6.69
CA ASP A 137 -16.64 -9.13 7.37
C ASP A 137 -16.21 -9.21 8.85
N ARG A 138 -16.29 -8.09 9.56
CA ARG A 138 -15.94 -8.01 10.99
C ARG A 138 -16.84 -8.88 11.89
N GLU A 139 -18.03 -9.26 11.42
CA GLU A 139 -19.02 -10.04 12.16
C GLU A 139 -18.88 -11.55 11.88
N GLY A 140 -17.96 -11.92 10.98
CA GLY A 140 -17.71 -13.30 10.59
C GLY A 140 -18.61 -13.79 9.45
N HIS A 141 -19.41 -12.90 8.85
CA HIS A 141 -20.26 -13.27 7.73
C HIS A 141 -19.46 -13.35 6.43
N THR A 142 -19.75 -14.35 5.62
CA THR A 142 -19.21 -14.44 4.27
C THR A 142 -20.00 -13.53 3.34
N ILE A 143 -19.31 -12.56 2.75
CA ILE A 143 -19.90 -11.55 1.87
C ILE A 143 -19.24 -11.63 0.50
N GLN A 144 -20.06 -11.55 -0.55
CA GLN A 144 -19.61 -11.42 -1.93
C GLN A 144 -19.88 -10.01 -2.43
N LEU A 145 -18.84 -9.38 -3.00
CA LEU A 145 -18.94 -8.07 -3.65
C LEU A 145 -18.58 -8.24 -5.12
N LYS A 146 -19.46 -7.76 -6.01
CA LYS A 146 -19.27 -7.82 -7.47
C LYS A 146 -18.83 -6.47 -8.01
N SER A 147 -17.93 -6.48 -9.00
CA SER A 147 -17.45 -5.30 -9.72
C SER A 147 -17.05 -5.63 -11.15
N ASN A 148 -16.86 -4.60 -11.97
CA ASN A 148 -16.36 -4.75 -13.34
C ASN A 148 -14.82 -4.94 -13.36
N VAL A 149 -14.12 -4.33 -12.40
CA VAL A 149 -12.67 -4.43 -12.25
C VAL A 149 -12.32 -4.71 -10.79
N VAL A 150 -11.30 -5.56 -10.58
CA VAL A 150 -10.68 -5.78 -9.27
C VAL A 150 -9.21 -5.39 -9.34
N ILE A 151 -8.76 -4.56 -8.41
CA ILE A 151 -7.35 -4.19 -8.23
C ILE A 151 -6.80 -4.91 -7.02
N ASP A 152 -5.82 -5.80 -7.23
CA ASP A 152 -5.08 -6.43 -6.14
C ASP A 152 -3.97 -5.50 -5.64
N ALA A 153 -4.26 -4.77 -4.57
CA ALA A 153 -3.32 -3.91 -3.85
C ALA A 153 -2.97 -4.49 -2.46
N SER A 154 -3.12 -5.81 -2.28
CA SER A 154 -2.99 -6.47 -0.98
C SER A 154 -1.55 -6.63 -0.50
N GLY A 155 -0.60 -6.08 -1.25
CA GLY A 155 0.83 -6.15 -0.97
C GLY A 155 1.38 -7.56 -1.19
N PHE A 156 2.41 -7.92 -0.41
CA PHE A 156 3.13 -9.18 -0.59
C PHE A 156 2.23 -10.43 -0.58
N SER A 157 1.15 -10.42 0.22
CA SER A 157 0.22 -11.56 0.28
C SER A 157 -0.50 -11.85 -1.03
N SER A 158 -0.61 -10.88 -1.95
CA SER A 158 -1.13 -11.09 -3.31
C SER A 158 -2.46 -11.86 -3.35
N ILE A 159 -3.37 -11.49 -2.44
CA ILE A 159 -4.49 -12.31 -1.94
C ILE A 159 -5.51 -12.65 -3.03
N VAL A 160 -5.62 -11.80 -4.06
CA VAL A 160 -6.53 -12.00 -5.18
C VAL A 160 -5.80 -12.77 -6.28
N ARG A 161 -4.67 -12.23 -6.76
CA ARG A 161 -3.97 -12.79 -7.94
C ARG A 161 -3.44 -14.20 -7.69
N SER A 162 -2.95 -14.49 -6.47
CA SER A 162 -2.40 -15.81 -6.12
C SER A 162 -3.45 -16.93 -6.08
N ARG A 163 -4.74 -16.57 -6.07
CA ARG A 163 -5.88 -17.49 -6.01
C ARG A 163 -6.67 -17.57 -7.30
N LEU A 164 -6.15 -16.98 -8.37
CA LEU A 164 -6.69 -17.16 -9.72
C LEU A 164 -6.28 -18.54 -10.28
N PRO A 165 -6.83 -18.98 -11.43
CA PRO A 165 -6.32 -20.16 -12.12
C PRO A 165 -4.80 -20.06 -12.38
N PHE A 166 -4.09 -21.18 -12.24
CA PHE A 166 -2.63 -21.21 -12.31
C PHE A 166 -2.08 -20.95 -13.73
N ASP A 167 -2.88 -21.27 -14.75
CA ASP A 167 -2.58 -21.05 -16.16
C ASP A 167 -2.74 -19.58 -16.59
N TRP A 168 -3.28 -18.72 -15.73
CA TRP A 168 -3.38 -17.29 -16.01
C TRP A 168 -2.05 -16.59 -15.73
N TRP A 169 -1.57 -15.81 -16.69
CA TRP A 169 -0.31 -15.08 -16.60
C TRP A 169 -0.20 -14.18 -15.35
N ILE A 170 -1.32 -13.63 -14.86
CA ILE A 170 -1.35 -12.74 -13.69
C ILE A 170 -1.16 -13.50 -12.35
N ASN A 171 -1.31 -14.83 -12.36
CA ASN A 171 -1.02 -15.70 -11.22
C ASN A 171 0.46 -16.16 -11.17
N GLU A 172 1.37 -15.29 -11.60
CA GLU A 172 2.80 -15.55 -11.52
C GLU A 172 3.24 -15.71 -10.05
N GLN A 173 3.86 -16.85 -9.74
CA GLN A 173 4.38 -17.10 -8.40
C GLN A 173 5.72 -16.40 -8.22
N ILE A 174 5.88 -15.69 -7.10
CA ILE A 174 7.16 -15.08 -6.74
C ILE A 174 8.02 -16.17 -6.10
N LYS A 175 9.23 -16.38 -6.64
CA LYS A 175 10.17 -17.33 -6.06
C LYS A 175 10.76 -16.78 -4.76
N GLY A 176 11.05 -17.67 -3.82
CA GLY A 176 11.65 -17.28 -2.55
C GLY A 176 12.99 -16.54 -2.72
N GLU A 177 13.79 -16.92 -3.72
CA GLU A 177 15.07 -16.27 -4.07
C GLU A 177 14.93 -14.81 -4.51
N ASP A 178 13.74 -14.41 -4.99
CA ASP A 178 13.43 -13.04 -5.40
C ASP A 178 12.83 -12.20 -4.25
N THR A 179 12.91 -12.71 -3.01
CA THR A 179 12.33 -12.06 -1.84
C THR A 179 13.35 -11.86 -0.71
N ASN A 180 13.17 -10.80 0.06
CA ASN A 180 13.92 -10.56 1.29
C ASN A 180 12.96 -10.47 2.48
N ILE A 181 13.31 -11.13 3.58
CA ILE A 181 12.64 -10.95 4.86
C ILE A 181 13.27 -9.75 5.54
N CYS A 182 12.48 -8.70 5.78
CA CYS A 182 12.95 -7.46 6.37
C CYS A 182 12.42 -7.28 7.79
N TYR A 183 13.26 -6.69 8.64
CA TYR A 183 12.95 -6.31 10.02
C TYR A 183 13.38 -4.87 10.27
N ARG A 184 12.69 -4.17 11.18
CA ARG A 184 13.13 -2.85 11.65
C ARG A 184 12.62 -2.55 13.06
N GLU A 185 13.41 -1.75 13.77
CA GLU A 185 13.05 -1.13 15.05
C GLU A 185 13.16 0.39 14.92
N ILE A 186 12.38 1.10 15.71
CA ILE A 186 12.52 2.55 15.88
C ILE A 186 12.96 2.74 17.33
N VAL A 187 14.17 3.27 17.51
CA VAL A 187 14.83 3.39 18.81
C VAL A 187 15.17 4.85 19.05
N GLU A 188 14.82 5.35 20.24
CA GLU A 188 15.26 6.67 20.69
C GLU A 188 16.73 6.62 21.08
N THR A 189 17.53 7.56 20.58
CA THR A 189 18.98 7.60 20.83
C THR A 189 19.37 8.92 21.47
N LYS A 190 20.45 8.91 22.27
CA LYS A 190 21.00 10.13 22.90
C LYS A 190 21.95 10.90 21.98
N VAL A 191 22.26 10.37 20.80
CA VAL A 191 23.23 10.91 19.86
C VAL A 191 22.47 11.43 18.66
N GLU A 192 22.73 12.66 18.25
CA GLU A 192 22.21 13.16 16.98
C GLU A 192 22.99 12.51 15.83
N PHE A 193 22.27 11.88 14.91
CA PHE A 193 22.85 11.38 13.67
C PHE A 193 22.94 12.50 12.65
N ASP A 194 24.08 12.60 11.95
CA ASP A 194 24.20 13.50 10.81
C ASP A 194 23.28 12.99 9.69
N THR A 195 22.26 13.79 9.37
CA THR A 195 21.24 13.51 8.35
C THR A 195 21.44 14.36 7.10
N LYS A 196 22.53 15.13 7.04
CA LYS A 196 22.88 16.02 5.93
C LYS A 196 23.93 15.44 5.00
#